data_AF-A0A2Z4LTP5-F1
#
_entry.id   AF-A0A2Z4LTP5-F1
#
_cell.length_a   1.000
_cell.length_b   1.000
_cell.length_c   1.000
_cell.angle_alpha   90.00
_cell.angle_beta   90.00
_cell.angle_gamma   90.00
#
_symmetry.space_group_name_H-M   'P 1'
#
loop_
_entity.id
_entity.type
_entity.pdbx_description
1 polymer ?
#
loop_
_entity_poly.entity_id
_entity_poly.type
_entity_poly.pdbx_seq_one_letter_code
_entity_poly.pdbx_strand_id
1 'polypeptide(L)'
;MKTISNLAFIGLFHILVLSFATVRAQNNQNQVKSAITIDYPSNTTVWKIPELVELRWNTKNMDTTQSIRFFLARNEMVVQELGRFKNNGYANGIKLAKNINSGDAYQVVGIELFPNNKYHIAKFATPFFSIVNKESDDRKRKQELTNIVTQPRKRRKRKNIKEKKNIQLSETKVASKMENNLRQEFDGRKISYIKELEFNTEEITVKIWDHGIQDGDIVSIYLNGSPVVSKHYLTYQMREFDIKLDPEKPNDLFLYAHNLGDAPPNTVSAEITNGKKSNKIVLNSDLKSCEAVLISVKK
;
A
#
# COMPACT_ATOMS: atom_id res chain seq x y z
N MET A 1 -71.01 -50.27 -42.22
CA MET A 1 -71.53 -50.41 -43.59
C MET A 1 -70.56 -49.69 -44.53
N LYS A 2 -69.95 -50.40 -45.49
CA LYS A 2 -69.34 -49.94 -46.77
C LYS A 2 -68.27 -48.81 -46.74
N THR A 3 -66.99 -49.13 -46.92
CA THR A 3 -66.17 -49.17 -48.18
C THR A 3 -65.49 -47.85 -48.58
N ILE A 4 -64.15 -47.87 -48.56
CA ILE A 4 -63.14 -47.43 -49.55
C ILE A 4 -63.50 -46.28 -50.53
N SER A 5 -62.61 -45.28 -50.62
CA SER A 5 -62.08 -44.78 -51.91
C SER A 5 -60.89 -43.81 -51.74
N ASN A 6 -59.74 -44.18 -52.33
CA ASN A 6 -58.67 -43.28 -52.77
C ASN A 6 -59.15 -42.41 -53.94
N LEU A 7 -58.68 -41.17 -54.06
CA LEU A 7 -58.03 -40.66 -55.29
C LEU A 7 -57.39 -39.27 -55.08
N ALA A 8 -56.35 -39.03 -55.88
CA ALA A 8 -55.32 -38.00 -55.77
C ALA A 8 -55.72 -36.62 -56.33
N PHE A 9 -54.97 -35.56 -55.97
CA PHE A 9 -54.60 -34.52 -56.93
C PHE A 9 -53.29 -33.80 -56.56
N ILE A 10 -52.51 -33.52 -57.60
CA ILE A 10 -51.18 -32.91 -57.67
C ILE A 10 -51.31 -31.37 -57.64
N GLY A 11 -50.36 -30.65 -57.03
CA GLY A 11 -50.27 -29.19 -57.25
C GLY A 11 -49.28 -28.39 -56.39
N LEU A 12 -48.06 -28.21 -56.91
CA LEU A 12 -47.16 -27.05 -56.84
C LEU A 12 -46.86 -26.31 -55.51
N PHE A 13 -45.58 -26.39 -55.13
CA PHE A 13 -44.67 -25.32 -54.67
C PHE A 13 -45.26 -23.97 -54.22
N HIS A 14 -45.14 -23.69 -52.92
CA HIS A 14 -44.57 -22.43 -52.43
C HIS A 14 -43.79 -22.70 -51.14
N ILE A 15 -42.46 -22.54 -51.23
CA ILE A 15 -41.56 -22.51 -50.08
C ILE A 15 -41.81 -21.17 -49.38
N LEU A 16 -42.46 -21.22 -48.22
CA LEU A 16 -42.48 -20.11 -47.27
C LEU A 16 -41.67 -20.55 -46.05
N VAL A 17 -40.38 -20.22 -46.06
CA VAL A 17 -39.54 -20.31 -44.86
C VAL A 17 -40.01 -19.22 -43.90
N LEU A 18 -40.93 -19.56 -43.00
CA LEU A 18 -41.13 -18.74 -41.80
C LEU A 18 -39.92 -18.97 -40.90
N SER A 19 -38.95 -18.07 -41.02
CA SER A 19 -37.93 -17.85 -40.01
C SER A 19 -38.63 -17.44 -38.71
N PHE A 20 -38.78 -18.38 -37.78
CA PHE A 20 -38.99 -18.04 -36.38
C PHE A 20 -37.68 -17.47 -35.84
N ALA A 21 -37.37 -16.22 -36.20
CA ALA A 21 -36.49 -15.40 -35.40
C ALA A 21 -37.24 -15.12 -34.09
N THR A 22 -36.99 -15.97 -33.09
CA THR A 22 -37.31 -15.65 -31.72
C THR A 22 -36.47 -14.43 -31.36
N VAL A 23 -37.09 -13.25 -31.45
CA VAL A 23 -36.58 -12.04 -30.83
C VAL A 23 -36.56 -12.33 -29.33
N ARG A 24 -35.41 -12.78 -28.83
CA ARG A 24 -35.09 -12.61 -27.42
C ARG A 24 -34.97 -11.11 -27.22
N ALA A 25 -36.09 -10.49 -26.85
CA ALA A 25 -36.07 -9.19 -26.22
C ALA A 25 -35.17 -9.33 -24.98
N GLN A 26 -33.92 -8.88 -25.10
CA GLN A 26 -33.13 -8.57 -23.91
C GLN A 26 -33.84 -7.40 -23.25
N ASN A 27 -34.70 -7.72 -22.28
CA ASN A 27 -35.13 -6.77 -21.28
C ASN A 27 -33.87 -6.30 -20.54
N ASN A 28 -33.22 -5.27 -21.06
CA ASN A 28 -32.36 -4.40 -20.29
C ASN A 28 -33.28 -3.65 -19.31
N GLN A 29 -33.65 -4.34 -18.24
CA GLN A 29 -34.08 -3.69 -17.02
C GLN A 29 -32.93 -2.78 -16.62
N ASN A 30 -33.11 -1.48 -16.86
CA ASN A 30 -32.21 -0.41 -16.46
C ASN A 30 -32.26 -0.35 -14.92
N GLN A 31 -31.66 -1.34 -14.25
CA GLN A 31 -31.71 -1.46 -12.80
C GLN A 31 -30.95 -0.30 -12.19
N VAL A 32 -31.67 0.56 -11.48
CA VAL A 32 -31.11 1.77 -10.91
C VAL A 32 -30.03 1.39 -9.88
N LYS A 33 -28.81 1.92 -10.07
CA LYS A 33 -27.65 1.56 -9.25
C LYS A 33 -27.80 2.11 -7.83
N SER A 34 -27.55 1.26 -6.84
CA SER A 34 -27.41 1.65 -5.45
C SER A 34 -26.15 2.48 -5.24
N ALA A 35 -26.20 3.43 -4.30
CA ALA A 35 -25.05 4.22 -3.89
C ALA A 35 -25.08 4.50 -2.39
N ILE A 36 -23.89 4.58 -1.78
CA ILE A 36 -23.69 4.97 -0.37
C ILE A 36 -22.90 6.27 -0.36
N THR A 37 -23.20 7.16 0.58
CA THR A 37 -22.38 8.35 0.90
C THR A 37 -22.26 8.44 2.40
N ILE A 38 -21.04 8.57 2.91
CA ILE A 38 -20.79 8.70 4.36
C ILE A 38 -20.52 10.18 4.65
N ASP A 39 -21.44 10.80 5.38
CA ASP A 39 -21.41 12.24 5.70
C ASP A 39 -20.53 12.51 6.93
N TYR A 40 -20.40 11.52 7.82
CA TYR A 40 -19.50 11.57 8.97
C TYR A 40 -18.92 10.17 9.25
N PRO A 41 -17.60 10.04 9.45
CA PRO A 41 -16.60 11.11 9.60
C PRO A 41 -16.21 11.81 8.28
N SER A 42 -15.71 13.05 8.40
CA SER A 42 -15.21 13.90 7.31
C SER A 42 -13.71 14.18 7.47
N ASN A 43 -13.09 14.85 6.49
CA ASN A 43 -11.65 15.20 6.54
C ASN A 43 -11.22 16.08 7.72
N THR A 44 -12.16 16.77 8.37
CA THR A 44 -11.89 17.59 9.57
C THR A 44 -12.17 16.84 10.86
N THR A 45 -12.60 15.57 10.78
CA THR A 45 -12.95 14.78 11.96
C THR A 45 -11.69 14.32 12.70
N VAL A 46 -11.74 14.42 14.03
CA VAL A 46 -10.75 13.85 14.93
C VAL A 46 -11.47 12.96 15.94
N TRP A 47 -11.33 11.64 15.80
CA TRP A 47 -11.80 10.70 16.82
C TRP A 47 -10.75 10.51 17.90
N LYS A 48 -11.18 10.28 19.14
CA LYS A 48 -10.29 10.07 20.28
C LYS A 48 -10.58 8.73 20.92
N ILE A 49 -9.55 7.94 21.16
CA ILE A 49 -9.68 6.68 21.92
C ILE A 49 -9.46 7.01 23.40
N PRO A 50 -10.32 6.54 24.33
CA PRO A 50 -11.33 5.49 24.17
C PRO A 50 -12.78 5.97 23.99
N GLU A 51 -13.00 7.19 23.48
CA GLU A 51 -14.36 7.71 23.26
C GLU A 51 -15.11 6.84 22.24
N LEU A 52 -16.43 6.75 22.41
CA LEU A 52 -17.29 6.04 21.47
C LEU A 52 -17.57 6.94 20.27
N VAL A 53 -17.53 6.36 19.07
CA VAL A 53 -17.69 7.10 17.82
C VAL A 53 -19.06 6.85 17.20
N GLU A 54 -19.41 7.72 16.25
CA GLU A 54 -20.62 7.62 15.46
C GLU A 54 -20.30 7.59 13.97
N LEU A 55 -21.27 7.12 13.18
CA LEU A 55 -21.28 7.16 11.73
C LEU A 55 -22.59 7.79 11.27
N ARG A 56 -22.52 8.62 10.22
CA ARG A 56 -23.70 9.16 9.54
C ARG A 56 -23.56 8.96 8.04
N TRP A 57 -24.60 8.49 7.39
CA TRP A 57 -24.58 8.19 5.97
C TRP A 57 -25.93 8.39 5.31
N ASN A 58 -25.91 8.47 3.99
CA ASN A 58 -27.06 8.50 3.12
C ASN A 58 -26.92 7.42 2.03
N THR A 59 -28.04 7.00 1.46
CA THR A 59 -28.08 6.02 0.37
C THR A 59 -29.02 6.47 -0.75
N LYS A 60 -28.75 6.01 -1.96
CA LYS A 60 -29.65 6.16 -3.11
C LYS A 60 -29.99 4.78 -3.64
N ASN A 61 -31.26 4.56 -3.95
CA ASN A 61 -31.76 3.30 -4.53
C ASN A 61 -31.41 2.05 -3.69
N MET A 62 -31.38 2.21 -2.36
CA MET A 62 -31.22 1.13 -1.40
C MET A 62 -32.45 1.04 -0.52
N ASP A 63 -32.89 -0.16 -0.24
CA ASP A 63 -34.00 -0.40 0.70
C ASP A 63 -33.52 -0.13 2.15
N THR A 64 -34.44 0.33 2.98
CA THR A 64 -34.31 0.43 4.44
C THR A 64 -34.11 -0.93 5.14
N THR A 65 -34.55 -2.03 4.52
CA THR A 65 -34.34 -3.39 5.04
C THR A 65 -32.91 -3.88 4.84
N GLN A 66 -32.18 -3.33 3.86
CA GLN A 66 -30.79 -3.67 3.59
C GLN A 66 -29.87 -3.13 4.69
N SER A 67 -28.71 -3.77 4.82
CA SER A 67 -27.70 -3.39 5.80
C SER A 67 -26.40 -2.99 5.11
N ILE A 68 -25.61 -2.19 5.80
CA ILE A 68 -24.29 -1.73 5.37
C ILE A 68 -23.27 -2.22 6.39
N ARG A 69 -22.15 -2.77 5.89
CA ARG A 69 -21.01 -3.13 6.73
C ARG A 69 -19.96 -2.03 6.66
N PHE A 70 -19.50 -1.59 7.83
CA PHE A 70 -18.53 -0.53 7.96
C PHE A 70 -17.20 -1.04 8.49
N PHE A 71 -16.14 -0.51 7.92
CA PHE A 71 -14.76 -0.79 8.31
C PHE A 71 -14.05 0.53 8.56
N LEU A 72 -13.19 0.53 9.57
CA LEU A 72 -12.14 1.52 9.69
C LEU A 72 -10.93 0.99 8.94
N ALA A 73 -10.41 1.81 8.03
CA ALA A 73 -9.19 1.54 7.31
C ALA A 73 -8.13 2.60 7.61
N ARG A 74 -6.86 2.19 7.62
CA ARG A 74 -5.69 3.08 7.63
C ARG A 74 -4.81 2.69 6.45
N ASN A 75 -4.39 3.66 5.64
CA ASN A 75 -3.55 3.39 4.46
C ASN A 75 -4.12 2.28 3.56
N GLU A 76 -5.43 2.34 3.27
CA GLU A 76 -6.17 1.35 2.46
C GLU A 76 -6.32 -0.05 3.08
N MET A 77 -5.77 -0.31 4.28
CA MET A 77 -5.94 -1.57 5.00
C MET A 77 -7.01 -1.48 6.07
N VAL A 78 -7.87 -2.49 6.16
CA VAL A 78 -8.86 -2.60 7.23
C VAL A 78 -8.16 -2.84 8.56
N VAL A 79 -8.31 -1.92 9.51
CA VAL A 79 -7.78 -2.04 10.88
C VAL A 79 -8.84 -2.50 11.88
N GLN A 80 -10.12 -2.26 11.59
CA GLN A 80 -11.23 -2.70 12.44
C GLN A 80 -12.55 -2.80 11.64
N GLU A 81 -13.35 -3.83 11.90
CA GLU A 81 -14.78 -3.81 11.55
C GLU A 81 -15.54 -2.96 12.58
N LEU A 82 -16.22 -1.92 12.11
CA LEU A 82 -16.99 -1.00 12.94
C LEU A 82 -18.41 -1.53 13.22
N GLY A 83 -18.92 -2.38 12.33
CA GLY A 83 -20.18 -3.08 12.53
C GLY A 83 -20.99 -3.26 11.25
N ARG A 84 -22.19 -3.82 11.42
CA ARG A 84 -23.21 -3.98 10.38
C ARG A 84 -24.47 -3.31 10.86
N PHE A 85 -24.94 -2.32 10.12
CA PHE A 85 -26.08 -1.50 10.52
C PHE A 85 -27.16 -1.53 9.45
N LYS A 86 -28.43 -1.54 9.89
CA LYS A 86 -29.57 -1.35 8.98
C LYS A 86 -29.45 0.02 8.33
N ASN A 87 -30.00 0.18 7.13
CA ASN A 87 -29.95 1.44 6.39
C ASN A 87 -30.92 2.50 6.97
N ASN A 88 -30.60 2.99 8.17
CA ASN A 88 -31.32 4.05 8.90
C ASN A 88 -30.56 5.38 8.94
N GLY A 89 -29.38 5.45 8.30
CA GLY A 89 -28.56 6.66 8.15
C GLY A 89 -27.66 7.01 9.32
N TYR A 90 -27.68 6.26 10.43
CA TYR A 90 -26.81 6.55 11.57
C TYR A 90 -26.46 5.32 12.43
N ALA A 91 -25.29 5.36 13.04
CA ALA A 91 -24.89 4.43 14.09
C ALA A 91 -24.07 5.17 15.15
N ASN A 92 -24.26 4.86 16.42
CA ASN A 92 -23.53 5.47 17.54
C ASN A 92 -22.99 4.40 18.49
N GLY A 93 -22.21 4.83 19.48
CA GLY A 93 -21.71 3.91 20.51
C GLY A 93 -20.64 2.93 20.01
N ILE A 94 -20.00 3.21 18.88
CA ILE A 94 -19.03 2.31 18.28
C ILE A 94 -17.71 2.44 19.02
N LYS A 95 -17.25 1.33 19.62
CA LYS A 95 -15.98 1.30 20.36
C LYS A 95 -14.83 1.00 19.41
N LEU A 96 -13.81 1.87 19.42
CA LEU A 96 -12.56 1.62 18.71
C LEU A 96 -11.63 0.70 19.52
N ALA A 97 -10.85 -0.12 18.81
CA ALA A 97 -9.87 -1.01 19.40
C ALA A 97 -8.71 -0.21 20.05
N LYS A 98 -8.29 -0.62 21.25
CA LYS A 98 -7.30 0.11 22.05
C LYS A 98 -5.90 0.17 21.42
N ASN A 99 -5.61 -0.74 20.49
CA ASN A 99 -4.35 -0.85 19.78
C ASN A 99 -4.30 -0.02 18.48
N ILE A 100 -5.37 0.71 18.13
CA ILE A 100 -5.34 1.66 17.01
C ILE A 100 -4.43 2.84 17.38
N ASN A 101 -3.46 3.16 16.53
CA ASN A 101 -2.50 4.23 16.80
C ASN A 101 -3.06 5.60 16.43
N SER A 102 -2.44 6.66 16.95
CA SER A 102 -2.73 8.00 16.47
C SER A 102 -2.31 8.16 15.01
N GLY A 103 -2.98 9.01 14.25
CA GLY A 103 -2.63 9.29 12.85
C GLY A 103 -3.74 10.01 12.10
N ASP A 104 -3.45 10.43 10.87
CA ASP A 104 -4.34 11.23 9.99
C ASP A 104 -4.80 10.49 8.73
N ALA A 105 -4.31 9.27 8.51
CA ALA A 105 -4.59 8.47 7.32
C ALA A 105 -5.74 7.45 7.51
N TYR A 106 -6.77 7.81 8.29
CA TYR A 106 -7.92 6.93 8.53
C TYR A 106 -9.08 7.23 7.58
N GLN A 107 -9.79 6.19 7.14
CA GLN A 107 -11.03 6.31 6.38
C GLN A 107 -12.07 5.34 6.92
N VAL A 108 -13.34 5.70 6.84
CA VAL A 108 -14.43 4.76 7.00
C VAL A 108 -14.85 4.27 5.63
N VAL A 109 -14.92 2.95 5.48
CA VAL A 109 -15.38 2.28 4.28
C VAL A 109 -16.71 1.60 4.56
N GLY A 110 -17.75 2.00 3.84
CA GLY A 110 -19.07 1.37 3.87
C GLY A 110 -19.28 0.50 2.64
N ILE A 111 -19.79 -0.72 2.83
CA ILE A 111 -20.10 -1.67 1.76
C ILE A 111 -21.54 -2.17 1.94
N GLU A 112 -22.33 -2.09 0.88
CA GLU A 112 -23.69 -2.67 0.82
C GLU A 112 -23.64 -4.18 1.04
N LEU A 113 -24.50 -4.68 1.93
CA LEU A 113 -24.71 -6.11 2.13
C LEU A 113 -25.93 -6.58 1.34
N PHE A 114 -25.77 -7.72 0.65
CA PHE A 114 -26.82 -8.37 -0.13
C PHE A 114 -27.49 -7.40 -1.13
N PRO A 115 -26.73 -6.92 -2.13
CA PRO A 115 -27.31 -6.04 -3.15
C PRO A 115 -28.37 -6.78 -3.97
N ASN A 116 -29.44 -6.08 -4.34
CA ASN A 116 -30.46 -6.59 -5.26
C ASN A 116 -29.85 -6.98 -6.61
N ASN A 117 -28.86 -6.21 -7.07
CA ASN A 117 -28.05 -6.53 -8.23
C ASN A 117 -26.68 -7.07 -7.78
N LYS A 118 -26.48 -8.39 -7.87
CA LYS A 118 -25.22 -9.04 -7.45
C LYS A 118 -23.97 -8.58 -8.22
N TYR A 119 -24.13 -7.94 -9.37
CA TYR A 119 -23.05 -7.40 -10.19
C TYR A 119 -22.70 -5.94 -9.84
N HIS A 120 -23.49 -5.28 -9.00
CA HIS A 120 -23.26 -3.91 -8.56
C HIS A 120 -23.41 -3.82 -7.04
N ILE A 121 -22.30 -3.62 -6.34
CA ILE A 121 -22.26 -3.43 -4.89
C ILE A 121 -21.93 -1.97 -4.62
N ALA A 122 -22.81 -1.25 -3.91
CA ALA A 122 -22.47 0.09 -3.47
C ALA A 122 -21.33 0.05 -2.44
N LYS A 123 -20.30 0.87 -2.65
CA LYS A 123 -19.18 1.06 -1.73
C LYS A 123 -18.84 2.54 -1.68
N PHE A 124 -18.46 3.02 -0.50
CA PHE A 124 -17.98 4.39 -0.30
C PHE A 124 -16.82 4.39 0.69
N ALA A 125 -15.81 5.22 0.45
CA ALA A 125 -14.73 5.51 1.39
C ALA A 125 -14.74 7.01 1.68
N THR A 126 -14.75 7.39 2.96
CA THR A 126 -14.65 8.80 3.36
C THR A 126 -13.30 9.40 2.92
N PRO A 127 -13.18 10.72 2.86
CA PRO A 127 -11.87 11.37 2.94
C PRO A 127 -11.08 10.90 4.17
N PHE A 128 -9.76 11.07 4.11
CA PHE A 128 -8.88 10.79 5.25
C PHE A 128 -9.17 11.73 6.42
N PHE A 129 -9.21 11.18 7.63
CA PHE A 129 -9.44 11.91 8.88
C PHE A 129 -8.52 11.37 9.99
N SER A 130 -8.50 12.06 11.14
CA SER A 130 -7.56 11.73 12.21
C SER A 130 -8.16 10.93 13.36
N ILE A 131 -7.34 10.08 13.96
CA ILE A 131 -7.61 9.44 15.24
C ILE A 131 -6.47 9.80 16.18
N VAL A 132 -6.80 10.08 17.44
CA VAL A 132 -5.84 10.32 18.53
C VAL A 132 -6.02 9.24 19.59
N ASN A 133 -4.93 8.56 19.94
CA ASN A 133 -4.88 7.57 21.01
C ASN A 133 -3.71 7.90 21.95
N LYS A 134 -4.03 8.64 23.02
CA LYS A 134 -3.05 9.07 24.02
C LYS A 134 -2.35 7.89 24.70
N GLU A 135 -3.07 6.80 24.96
CA GLU A 135 -2.45 5.60 25.55
C GLU A 135 -1.44 4.98 24.59
N SER A 136 -1.70 4.98 23.28
CA SER A 136 -0.74 4.51 22.28
C SER A 136 0.48 5.42 22.19
N ASP A 137 0.28 6.72 22.17
CA ASP A 137 1.36 7.71 22.11
C ASP A 137 2.27 7.60 23.33
N ASP A 138 1.70 7.42 24.52
CA ASP A 138 2.47 7.25 25.76
C ASP A 138 3.23 5.91 25.79
N ARG A 139 2.65 4.83 25.24
CA ARG A 139 3.36 3.55 25.05
C ARG A 139 4.56 3.71 24.12
N LYS A 140 4.36 4.38 22.98
CA LYS A 140 5.41 4.64 22.00
C LYS A 140 6.54 5.49 22.56
N ARG A 141 6.20 6.58 23.28
CA ARG A 141 7.18 7.44 23.96
C ARG A 141 8.00 6.68 25.00
N LYS A 142 7.38 5.79 25.78
CA LYS A 142 8.09 4.94 26.75
C LYS A 142 9.08 4.01 26.06
N GLN A 143 8.69 3.40 24.93
CA GLN A 143 9.56 2.52 24.16
C GLN A 143 10.76 3.26 23.55
N GLU A 144 10.54 4.46 23.03
CA GLU A 144 11.63 5.32 22.52
C GLU A 144 12.63 5.67 23.64
N LEU A 145 12.14 6.02 24.84
CA LEU A 145 12.98 6.30 26.01
C LEU A 145 13.78 5.08 26.47
N THR A 146 13.20 3.88 26.48
CA THR A 146 13.93 2.65 26.83
C THR A 146 15.01 2.34 25.80
N ASN A 147 14.73 2.53 24.51
CA ASN A 147 15.72 2.28 23.45
C ASN A 147 16.91 3.24 23.53
N ILE A 148 16.70 4.50 23.92
CA ILE A 148 17.78 5.49 24.14
C ILE A 148 18.69 5.08 25.31
N VAL A 149 18.14 4.48 26.37
CA VAL A 149 18.90 4.07 27.56
C VAL A 149 19.76 2.82 27.33
N THR A 150 19.37 1.96 26.37
CA THR A 150 20.01 0.65 26.16
C THR A 150 21.13 0.67 25.10
N GLN A 151 21.39 1.81 24.44
CA GLN A 151 22.55 1.94 23.54
C GLN A 151 23.85 2.27 24.30
N PRO A 152 24.97 1.56 24.05
CA PRO A 152 26.25 1.89 24.68
C PRO A 152 26.76 3.24 24.16
N ARG A 153 26.82 4.23 25.05
CA ARG A 153 27.45 5.54 24.80
C ARG A 153 28.92 5.37 24.42
N LYS A 154 29.25 5.29 23.13
CA LYS A 154 30.59 5.67 22.66
C LYS A 154 30.79 7.15 22.95
N ARG A 155 31.67 7.44 23.90
CA ARG A 155 32.12 8.79 24.32
C ARG A 155 32.46 9.65 23.09
N ARG A 156 31.56 10.53 22.67
CA ARG A 156 31.92 11.70 21.86
C ARG A 156 32.63 12.70 22.78
N LYS A 157 33.96 12.79 22.66
CA LYS A 157 34.73 13.91 23.22
C LYS A 157 34.24 15.20 22.55
N ARG A 158 33.73 16.13 23.37
CA ARG A 158 33.53 17.53 23.00
C ARG A 158 34.85 18.12 22.47
N LYS A 159 34.84 18.73 21.30
CA LYS A 159 35.86 19.71 20.92
C LYS A 159 35.19 20.94 20.32
N ASN A 160 35.59 22.09 20.89
CA ASN A 160 35.10 23.43 20.60
C ASN A 160 35.33 23.85 19.15
N ILE A 161 34.39 24.66 18.67
CA ILE A 161 34.49 25.47 17.46
C ILE A 161 35.59 26.51 17.66
N LYS A 162 36.61 26.50 16.79
CA LYS A 162 37.35 27.72 16.40
C LYS A 162 37.99 27.53 15.03
N GLU A 163 37.85 28.57 14.24
CA GLU A 163 38.16 28.71 12.83
C GLU A 163 39.66 28.74 12.47
N LYS A 164 39.91 28.40 11.21
CA LYS A 164 40.96 28.87 10.26
C LYS A 164 42.30 28.11 10.10
N LYS A 165 42.49 27.80 8.80
CA LYS A 165 43.67 27.81 7.91
C LYS A 165 44.21 26.47 7.38
N ASN A 166 44.36 26.48 6.05
CA ASN A 166 44.96 25.52 5.14
C ASN A 166 46.23 24.85 5.68
N ILE A 167 46.40 23.57 5.35
CA ILE A 167 47.51 23.04 4.52
C ILE A 167 47.06 21.70 3.92
N GLN A 168 47.33 21.55 2.63
CA GLN A 168 47.13 20.38 1.80
C GLN A 168 48.32 19.44 1.93
N LEU A 169 48.10 18.16 2.21
CA LEU A 169 48.94 17.07 1.73
C LEU A 169 48.07 15.87 1.38
N SER A 170 48.20 15.51 0.12
CA SER A 170 47.61 14.42 -0.63
C SER A 170 48.33 13.10 -0.40
N GLU A 171 47.58 12.01 -0.30
CA GLU A 171 47.83 10.65 -0.80
C GLU A 171 46.58 9.84 -0.39
N THR A 172 45.79 9.20 -1.26
CA THR A 172 46.15 8.48 -2.47
C THR A 172 44.99 8.54 -3.47
N LYS A 173 45.27 9.12 -4.65
CA LYS A 173 44.41 9.13 -5.84
C LYS A 173 44.46 7.75 -6.52
N VAL A 174 43.41 6.93 -6.37
CA VAL A 174 43.08 5.88 -7.37
C VAL A 174 41.55 5.71 -7.56
N ALA A 175 40.67 6.13 -6.64
CA ALA A 175 39.23 5.91 -6.78
C ALA A 175 38.45 7.01 -7.55
N SER A 176 39.09 8.13 -7.91
CA SER A 176 38.40 9.31 -8.47
C SER A 176 38.20 9.25 -9.99
N LYS A 177 37.58 8.20 -10.52
CA LYS A 177 37.15 8.16 -11.93
C LYS A 177 35.71 7.63 -12.16
N MET A 178 34.97 7.28 -11.11
CA MET A 178 33.55 6.87 -11.22
C MET A 178 32.55 7.75 -10.44
N GLU A 179 32.97 8.89 -9.90
CA GLU A 179 32.11 9.70 -9.00
C GLU A 179 31.13 10.67 -9.71
N ASN A 180 31.21 10.85 -11.04
CA ASN A 180 30.45 11.91 -11.73
C ASN A 180 29.07 11.51 -12.28
N ASN A 181 28.52 10.33 -11.96
CA ASN A 181 27.20 9.93 -12.48
C ASN A 181 26.30 9.16 -11.49
N LEU A 182 26.59 9.24 -10.18
CA LEU A 182 25.70 8.64 -9.18
C LEU A 182 24.54 9.59 -8.87
N ARG A 183 23.34 9.02 -8.73
CA ARG A 183 22.12 9.76 -8.40
C ARG A 183 22.26 10.37 -6.99
N GLN A 184 22.23 11.70 -6.91
CA GLN A 184 22.34 12.42 -5.64
C GLN A 184 20.98 12.65 -4.96
N GLU A 185 19.90 12.66 -5.76
CA GLU A 185 18.54 12.91 -5.28
C GLU A 185 17.49 12.14 -6.08
N PHE A 186 16.34 11.93 -5.46
CA PHE A 186 15.15 11.36 -6.08
C PHE A 186 13.89 11.94 -5.44
N ASP A 187 13.02 12.54 -6.25
CA ASP A 187 11.77 13.16 -5.78
C ASP A 187 12.00 14.14 -4.60
N GLY A 188 12.98 15.04 -4.76
CA GLY A 188 13.34 16.04 -3.75
C GLY A 188 14.02 15.49 -2.49
N ARG A 189 14.33 14.19 -2.42
CA ARG A 189 15.01 13.55 -1.29
C ARG A 189 16.46 13.27 -1.63
N LYS A 190 17.35 13.51 -0.67
CA LYS A 190 18.77 13.20 -0.83
C LYS A 190 19.01 11.70 -0.76
N ILE A 191 19.77 11.16 -1.70
CA ILE A 191 20.24 9.77 -1.64
C ILE A 191 21.57 9.69 -0.90
N SER A 192 21.66 8.75 0.04
CA SER A 192 22.90 8.42 0.75
C SER A 192 23.27 6.96 0.50
N TYR A 193 24.39 6.73 -0.17
CA TYR A 193 24.92 5.39 -0.42
C TYR A 193 25.65 4.89 0.82
N ILE A 194 25.15 3.80 1.42
CA ILE A 194 25.68 3.28 2.68
C ILE A 194 26.58 2.06 2.50
N LYS A 195 26.52 1.40 1.34
CA LYS A 195 27.30 0.20 1.04
C LYS A 195 27.45 -0.03 -0.46
N GLU A 196 28.60 -0.58 -0.83
CA GLU A 196 28.87 -1.10 -2.17
C GLU A 196 28.91 -2.64 -2.13
N LEU A 197 28.27 -3.27 -3.10
CA LEU A 197 28.19 -4.72 -3.23
C LEU A 197 28.67 -5.12 -4.63
N GLU A 198 29.31 -6.27 -4.70
CA GLU A 198 29.79 -6.86 -5.95
C GLU A 198 29.31 -8.31 -6.05
N PHE A 199 28.70 -8.63 -7.20
CA PHE A 199 28.20 -9.96 -7.55
C PHE A 199 28.81 -10.41 -8.88
N ASN A 200 28.93 -11.72 -9.08
CA ASN A 200 29.42 -12.32 -10.32
C ASN A 200 28.29 -12.76 -11.26
N THR A 201 27.06 -12.32 -10.99
CA THR A 201 25.85 -12.64 -11.76
C THR A 201 25.02 -11.37 -11.94
N GLU A 202 24.30 -11.28 -13.06
CA GLU A 202 23.36 -10.19 -13.32
C GLU A 202 22.04 -10.38 -12.56
N GLU A 203 21.63 -11.62 -12.34
CA GLU A 203 20.41 -11.97 -11.63
C GLU A 203 20.72 -12.15 -10.15
N ILE A 204 19.96 -11.43 -9.33
CA ILE A 204 20.02 -11.50 -7.87
C ILE A 204 18.62 -11.47 -7.28
N THR A 205 18.47 -12.11 -6.14
CA THR A 205 17.23 -12.12 -5.35
C THR A 205 17.39 -11.14 -4.18
N VAL A 206 16.37 -10.31 -3.97
CA VAL A 206 16.27 -9.40 -2.84
C VAL A 206 15.09 -9.81 -1.97
N LYS A 207 15.36 -9.92 -0.67
CA LYS A 207 14.36 -10.21 0.36
C LYS A 207 14.29 -9.01 1.30
N ILE A 208 13.10 -8.49 1.56
CA ILE A 208 12.90 -7.35 2.47
C ILE A 208 11.89 -7.68 3.57
N TRP A 209 12.12 -7.13 4.75
CA TRP A 209 11.17 -7.16 5.87
C TRP A 209 11.43 -5.97 6.80
N ASP A 210 10.45 -5.69 7.65
CA ASP A 210 10.52 -4.65 8.68
C ASP A 210 11.66 -4.94 9.67
N HIS A 211 12.56 -3.98 9.86
CA HIS A 211 13.66 -4.13 10.83
C HIS A 211 13.24 -3.86 12.28
N GLY A 212 12.18 -3.08 12.48
CA GLY A 212 11.79 -2.49 13.76
C GLY A 212 10.40 -2.89 14.19
N ILE A 213 9.46 -1.95 14.12
CA ILE A 213 8.09 -2.11 14.58
C ILE A 213 7.17 -1.97 13.37
N GLN A 214 6.28 -2.94 13.16
CA GLN A 214 5.22 -2.76 12.18
C GLN A 214 4.25 -1.67 12.62
N ASP A 215 4.35 -0.50 12.02
CA ASP A 215 3.67 0.69 12.50
C ASP A 215 3.03 1.53 11.37
N GLY A 216 2.82 0.89 10.23
CA GLY A 216 2.13 1.50 9.11
C GLY A 216 3.05 1.95 7.98
N ASP A 217 4.33 1.60 8.03
CA ASP A 217 5.32 1.88 7.00
C ASP A 217 4.88 1.44 5.60
N ILE A 218 4.82 2.39 4.67
CA ILE A 218 4.63 2.12 3.25
C ILE A 218 5.89 2.53 2.50
N VAL A 219 6.54 1.54 1.90
CA VAL A 219 7.82 1.73 1.23
C VAL A 219 7.78 1.30 -0.22
N SER A 220 8.73 1.78 -1.00
CA SER A 220 9.04 1.26 -2.33
C SER A 220 10.53 1.01 -2.43
N ILE A 221 10.89 0.00 -3.21
CA ILE A 221 12.27 -0.28 -3.57
C ILE A 221 12.45 0.11 -5.03
N TYR A 222 13.47 0.90 -5.29
CA TYR A 222 13.84 1.34 -6.62
C TYR A 222 15.19 0.76 -7.01
N LEU A 223 15.30 0.37 -8.28
CA LEU A 223 16.55 0.02 -8.93
C LEU A 223 16.77 1.00 -10.09
N ASN A 224 17.87 1.74 -10.12
CA ASN A 224 18.18 2.68 -11.20
C ASN A 224 17.08 3.75 -11.41
N GLY A 225 16.37 4.11 -10.34
CA GLY A 225 15.23 5.03 -10.37
C GLY A 225 13.92 4.44 -10.90
N SER A 226 13.88 3.14 -11.24
CA SER A 226 12.65 2.42 -11.60
C SER A 226 12.14 1.58 -10.42
N PRO A 227 10.83 1.59 -10.10
CA PRO A 227 10.31 0.84 -8.96
C PRO A 227 10.30 -0.66 -9.26
N VAL A 228 11.00 -1.45 -8.44
CA VAL A 228 10.95 -2.93 -8.47
C VAL A 228 9.93 -3.46 -7.46
N VAL A 229 9.66 -2.68 -6.40
CA VAL A 229 8.57 -2.91 -5.47
C VAL A 229 7.86 -1.58 -5.23
N SER A 230 6.56 -1.54 -5.50
CA SER A 230 5.73 -0.33 -5.33
C SER A 230 4.80 -0.44 -4.13
N LYS A 231 4.72 0.65 -3.34
CA LYS A 231 3.80 0.87 -2.21
C LYS A 231 3.58 -0.38 -1.34
N HIS A 232 4.68 -1.03 -0.96
CA HIS A 232 4.64 -2.20 -0.12
C HIS A 232 4.38 -1.79 1.33
N TYR A 233 3.35 -2.38 1.93
CA TYR A 233 3.15 -2.33 3.36
C TYR A 233 4.23 -3.17 4.05
N LEU A 234 5.11 -2.51 4.80
CA LEU A 234 6.27 -3.13 5.41
C LEU A 234 5.83 -3.95 6.62
N THR A 235 6.20 -5.24 6.62
CA THR A 235 5.88 -6.16 7.71
C THR A 235 7.08 -7.04 8.05
N TYR A 236 6.97 -7.79 9.15
CA TYR A 236 7.93 -8.84 9.52
C TYR A 236 7.89 -10.02 8.57
N GLN A 237 6.83 -10.15 7.75
CA GLN A 237 6.81 -11.16 6.71
C GLN A 237 7.73 -10.73 5.58
N MET A 238 8.61 -11.65 5.22
CA MET A 238 9.59 -11.44 4.18
C MET A 238 8.92 -11.37 2.81
N ARG A 239 9.18 -10.28 2.08
CA ARG A 239 8.84 -10.16 0.67
C ARG A 239 10.09 -10.42 -0.17
N GLU A 240 9.98 -11.35 -1.11
CA GLU A 240 11.06 -11.76 -2.02
C GLU A 240 10.74 -11.33 -3.45
N PHE A 241 11.76 -10.88 -4.18
CA PHE A 241 11.66 -10.52 -5.59
C PHE A 241 13.03 -10.58 -6.26
N ASP A 242 13.04 -10.93 -7.54
CA ASP A 242 14.25 -10.99 -8.36
C ASP A 242 14.45 -9.69 -9.12
N ILE A 243 15.71 -9.28 -9.26
CA ILE A 243 16.10 -8.12 -10.05
C ILE A 243 17.26 -8.48 -10.98
N LYS A 244 17.27 -7.84 -12.15
CA LYS A 244 18.34 -7.94 -13.14
C LYS A 244 19.21 -6.69 -13.10
N LEU A 245 20.49 -6.87 -12.85
CA LEU A 245 21.51 -5.83 -12.82
C LEU A 245 22.00 -5.51 -14.22
N ASP A 246 22.34 -4.25 -14.46
CA ASP A 246 23.09 -3.83 -15.64
C ASP A 246 24.59 -4.10 -15.40
N PRO A 247 25.26 -4.96 -16.21
CA PRO A 247 26.68 -5.27 -16.02
C PRO A 247 27.62 -4.15 -16.53
N GLU A 248 27.12 -3.17 -17.27
CA GLU A 248 27.92 -2.10 -17.85
C GLU A 248 28.09 -0.90 -16.92
N LYS A 249 27.25 -0.80 -15.88
CA LYS A 249 27.27 0.33 -14.93
C LYS A 249 26.94 -0.10 -13.49
N PRO A 250 27.35 0.68 -12.48
CA PRO A 250 26.86 0.50 -11.12
C PRO A 250 25.35 0.69 -11.05
N ASN A 251 24.67 -0.16 -10.27
CA ASN A 251 23.23 -0.14 -10.09
C ASN A 251 22.88 0.37 -8.69
N ASP A 252 22.04 1.40 -8.56
CA ASP A 252 21.59 1.88 -7.26
C ASP A 252 20.26 1.23 -6.86
N LEU A 253 20.28 0.50 -5.74
CA LEU A 253 19.09 -0.06 -5.11
C LEU A 253 18.80 0.77 -3.85
N PHE A 254 17.67 1.46 -3.80
CA PHE A 254 17.36 2.36 -2.69
C PHE A 254 15.95 2.21 -2.15
N LEU A 255 15.83 2.51 -0.86
CA LEU A 255 14.57 2.53 -0.12
C LEU A 255 13.91 3.90 -0.25
N TYR A 256 12.62 3.91 -0.52
CA TYR A 256 11.79 5.11 -0.58
C TYR A 256 10.60 5.00 0.37
N ALA A 257 10.43 5.97 1.26
CA ALA A 257 9.30 6.05 2.17
C ALA A 257 8.15 6.91 1.58
N HIS A 258 6.95 6.32 1.47
CA HIS A 258 5.72 7.03 1.07
C HIS A 258 5.05 7.74 2.25
N ASN A 259 5.32 7.28 3.45
CA ASN A 259 4.88 7.88 4.71
C ASN A 259 6.02 7.77 5.74
N LEU A 260 5.75 8.04 7.01
CA LEU A 260 6.73 7.95 8.10
C LEU A 260 6.40 6.84 9.12
N GLY A 261 5.41 5.99 8.81
CA GLY A 261 4.82 5.10 9.79
C GLY A 261 4.34 5.85 11.04
N ASP A 262 4.38 5.18 12.19
CA ASP A 262 4.26 5.86 13.47
C ASP A 262 5.64 6.29 14.00
N ALA A 263 6.70 5.52 13.73
CA ALA A 263 8.06 5.62 14.25
C ALA A 263 9.09 5.79 13.11
N PRO A 264 9.28 7.03 12.63
CA PRO A 264 10.28 7.29 11.58
C PRO A 264 11.73 7.11 12.07
N PRO A 265 12.68 6.82 11.16
CA PRO A 265 12.46 6.59 9.72
C PRO A 265 11.94 5.18 9.43
N ASN A 266 11.37 4.99 8.24
CA ASN A 266 10.99 3.65 7.78
C ASN A 266 12.27 2.83 7.62
N THR A 267 12.33 1.66 8.27
CA THR A 267 13.56 0.88 8.37
C THR A 267 13.37 -0.53 7.82
N VAL A 268 14.04 -0.82 6.71
CA VAL A 268 13.97 -2.12 6.02
C VAL A 268 15.24 -2.92 6.29
N SER A 269 15.08 -4.16 6.74
CA SER A 269 16.12 -5.17 6.59
C SER A 269 16.04 -5.75 5.19
N ALA A 270 17.14 -5.74 4.46
CA ALA A 270 17.23 -6.37 3.15
C ALA A 270 18.33 -7.43 3.13
N GLU A 271 18.03 -8.58 2.55
CA GLU A 271 19.00 -9.60 2.18
C GLU A 271 19.11 -9.64 0.65
N ILE A 272 20.32 -9.43 0.14
CA ILE A 272 20.63 -9.40 -1.29
C ILE A 272 21.55 -10.57 -1.60
N THR A 273 21.13 -11.49 -2.47
CA THR A 273 21.82 -12.76 -2.69
C THR A 273 21.77 -13.22 -4.14
N ASN A 274 22.78 -13.98 -4.56
CA ASN A 274 22.77 -14.74 -5.82
C ASN A 274 22.74 -16.27 -5.59
N GLY A 275 22.27 -16.69 -4.41
CA GLY A 275 22.27 -18.08 -3.96
C GLY A 275 23.60 -18.58 -3.41
N LYS A 276 24.74 -17.99 -3.80
CA LYS A 276 26.07 -18.34 -3.28
C LYS A 276 26.59 -17.34 -2.25
N LYS A 277 26.43 -16.05 -2.54
CA LYS A 277 26.83 -14.92 -1.69
C LYS A 277 25.57 -14.19 -1.24
N SER A 278 25.44 -13.97 0.07
CA SER A 278 24.34 -13.23 0.67
C SER A 278 24.88 -12.04 1.48
N ASN A 279 24.23 -10.88 1.34
CA ASN A 279 24.54 -9.67 2.09
C ASN A 279 23.29 -9.17 2.78
N LYS A 280 23.32 -9.11 4.11
CA LYS A 280 22.29 -8.46 4.91
C LYS A 280 22.67 -6.99 5.15
N ILE A 281 21.72 -6.10 4.94
CA ILE A 281 21.84 -4.66 5.11
C ILE A 281 20.57 -4.13 5.77
N VAL A 282 20.69 -2.97 6.40
CA VAL A 282 19.55 -2.19 6.89
C VAL A 282 19.54 -0.89 6.10
N LEU A 283 18.39 -0.56 5.53
CA LEU A 283 18.16 0.68 4.79
C LEU A 283 17.11 1.52 5.51
N ASN A 284 17.34 2.81 5.60
CA ASN A 284 16.43 3.79 6.19
C ASN A 284 15.93 4.77 5.12
N SER A 285 14.68 5.22 5.25
CA SER A 285 14.16 6.32 4.42
C SER A 285 13.13 7.14 5.18
N ASP A 286 13.12 8.45 4.93
CA ASP A 286 12.11 9.38 5.40
C ASP A 286 11.68 10.32 4.26
N LEU A 287 10.92 11.38 4.58
CA LEU A 287 10.43 12.35 3.59
C LEU A 287 11.52 13.31 3.08
N LYS A 288 12.78 13.18 3.53
CA LYS A 288 13.90 14.05 3.15
C LYS A 288 15.08 13.28 2.55
N SER A 289 15.17 11.98 2.83
CA SER A 289 16.33 11.16 2.51
C SER A 289 15.97 9.70 2.23
N CYS A 290 16.78 9.10 1.35
CA CYS A 290 16.73 7.70 0.99
C CYS A 290 18.12 7.10 1.19
N GLU A 291 18.22 5.97 1.88
CA GLU A 291 19.45 5.18 1.86
C GLU A 291 19.46 4.21 0.68
N ALA A 292 20.65 4.03 0.13
CA ALA A 292 20.90 3.22 -1.06
C ALA A 292 22.10 2.30 -0.87
N VAL A 293 22.12 1.22 -1.63
CA VAL A 293 23.32 0.45 -1.91
C VAL A 293 23.66 0.51 -3.39
N LEU A 294 24.95 0.54 -3.67
CA LEU A 294 25.48 0.47 -5.03
C LEU A 294 25.88 -0.96 -5.32
N ILE A 295 25.45 -1.52 -6.45
CA ILE A 295 25.67 -2.91 -6.82
C ILE A 295 26.33 -2.98 -8.19
N SER A 296 27.50 -3.62 -8.25
CA SER A 296 28.26 -3.81 -9.49
C SER A 296 28.37 -5.30 -9.84
N VAL A 297 28.40 -5.60 -11.14
CA VAL A 297 28.65 -6.95 -11.64
C VAL A 297 30.14 -7.09 -11.96
N LYS A 298 30.78 -8.10 -11.38
CA LYS A 298 32.16 -8.44 -11.64
C LYS A 298 32.29 -9.06 -13.04
N LYS A 299 33.17 -8.48 -13.86
CA LYS A 299 33.54 -9.02 -15.17
C LYS A 299 34.49 -10.20 -15.03
#